data_AF-A0AAV5SG97-F1
#
_entry.id   AF-A0AAV5SG97-F1
#
_cell.length_a   1.000
_cell.length_b   1.000
_cell.length_c   1.000
_cell.angle_alpha   90.00
_cell.angle_beta   90.00
_cell.angle_gamma   90.00
#
_symmetry.space_group_name_H-M   'P 1'
#
loop_
_entity.id
_entity.type
_entity.pdbx_description
1 polymer ?
#
loop_
_entity_poly.entity_id
_entity_poly.type
_entity_poly.pdbx_seq_one_letter_code
_entity_poly.pdbx_strand_id
1 'polypeptide(L)'
;LGIITNCYALYLVITKSRKGLSEYKKLLIIFLLSDLLYTLLQDILKPVIVVYGDVFLVYSPGFIQSKILLCVYCGSVTTTTTIFAFHFVFRAFVISSKSYFVARIDWRKLLIMCSVFIIEGISWGAVVYTQFAYDP
;
A
#
# COMPACT_ATOMS: atom_id res chain seq x y z
N LEU A 1 14.21 9.86 -1.24
CA LEU A 1 13.49 10.54 -0.12
C LEU A 1 12.48 9.59 0.55
N GLY A 2 11.54 9.00 -0.20
CA GLY A 2 10.49 8.09 0.33
C GLY A 2 11.00 6.97 1.26
N ILE A 3 12.06 6.25 0.86
CA ILE A 3 12.66 5.18 1.68
C ILE A 3 13.14 5.72 3.04
N ILE A 4 13.86 6.84 3.05
CA ILE A 4 14.42 7.44 4.28
C ILE A 4 13.28 7.88 5.20
N THR A 5 12.25 8.54 4.66
CA THR A 5 11.10 9.01 5.42
C THR A 5 10.28 7.86 6.00
N ASN A 6 10.09 6.78 5.24
CA ASN A 6 9.36 5.60 5.70
C ASN A 6 10.12 4.83 6.78
N CYS A 7 11.43 4.66 6.62
CA CYS A 7 12.28 4.05 7.65
C CYS A 7 12.27 4.89 8.94
N TYR A 8 12.36 6.21 8.82
CA TYR A 8 12.29 7.11 9.98
C TYR A 8 10.92 7.06 10.65
N ALA A 9 9.83 7.08 9.88
CA ALA A 9 8.47 6.93 10.41
C ALA A 9 8.29 5.58 11.11
N LEU A 10 8.79 4.49 10.53
CA LEU A 10 8.74 3.16 11.13
C LEU A 10 9.51 3.12 12.45
N TYR A 11 10.69 3.73 12.50
CA TYR A 11 11.47 3.89 13.73
C TYR A 11 10.69 4.64 14.82
N LEU A 12 10.07 5.79 14.48
CA LEU A 12 9.27 6.56 15.43
C LEU A 12 8.04 5.78 15.92
N VAL A 13 7.36 5.08 15.01
CA VAL A 13 6.18 4.26 15.36
C VAL A 13 6.59 3.13 16.30
N ILE A 14 7.74 2.50 16.10
CA ILE A 14 8.22 1.43 16.97
C ILE A 14 8.63 1.98 18.34
N THR A 15 9.44 3.04 18.39
CA THR A 15 10.13 3.50 19.61
C THR A 15 9.38 4.56 20.42
N LYS A 16 8.64 5.47 19.78
CA LYS A 16 8.01 6.64 20.43
C LYS A 16 6.49 6.58 20.51
N SER A 17 5.84 5.60 19.87
CA SER A 17 4.37 5.49 19.90
C SER A 17 3.83 5.14 21.29
N ARG A 18 2.79 5.86 21.73
CA ARG A 18 2.10 5.68 23.01
C ARG A 18 1.39 4.32 23.07
N LYS A 19 1.42 3.65 24.23
CA LYS A 19 0.79 2.32 24.45
C LYS A 19 -0.73 2.31 24.17
N GLY A 20 -1.43 3.44 24.36
CA GLY A 20 -2.86 3.57 24.07
C GLY A 20 -3.24 3.53 22.59
N LEU A 21 -2.27 3.65 21.67
CA LEU A 21 -2.47 3.57 20.21
C LEU A 21 -2.00 2.22 19.63
N SER A 22 -1.82 1.19 20.47
CA SER A 22 -1.23 -0.10 20.07
C SER A 22 -1.95 -0.77 18.90
N GLU A 23 -3.28 -0.62 18.79
CA GLU A 23 -4.07 -1.21 17.70
C GLU A 23 -3.92 -0.44 16.38
N TYR A 24 -4.01 0.89 16.45
CA TYR A 24 -3.75 1.77 15.32
C TYR A 24 -2.32 1.61 14.77
N LYS A 25 -1.36 1.38 15.67
CA LYS A 25 0.05 1.13 15.33
C LYS A 25 0.23 -0.08 14.42
N LYS A 26 -0.56 -1.15 14.57
CA LYS A 26 -0.47 -2.33 13.68
C LYS A 26 -0.79 -1.97 12.24
N LEU A 27 -1.88 -1.23 12.04
CA LEU A 27 -2.32 -0.78 10.72
C LEU A 27 -1.33 0.22 10.11
N LEU A 28 -0.71 1.07 10.95
CA LEU A 28 0.29 2.03 10.53
C LEU A 28 1.61 1.36 10.13
N ILE A 29 2.02 0.28 10.82
CA ILE A 29 3.19 -0.51 10.43
C ILE A 29 2.95 -1.19 9.08
N ILE A 30 1.77 -1.78 8.87
CA ILE A 30 1.41 -2.41 7.57
C ILE A 30 1.46 -1.38 6.44
N PHE A 31 0.92 -0.18 6.67
CA PHE A 31 1.00 0.93 5.72
C PHE A 31 2.46 1.28 5.38
N LEU A 32 3.31 1.50 6.39
CA LEU A 32 4.71 1.87 6.18
C LEU A 32 5.53 0.78 5.48
N LEU A 33 5.23 -0.50 5.73
CA LEU A 33 5.86 -1.61 5.01
C LEU A 33 5.42 -1.66 3.54
N SER A 34 4.13 -1.44 3.27
CA SER A 34 3.60 -1.35 1.91
C SER A 34 4.19 -0.17 1.14
N ASP A 35 4.27 1.00 1.78
CA ASP A 35 4.85 2.21 1.17
C ASP A 35 6.37 2.06 0.92
N LEU A 36 7.08 1.34 1.80
CA LEU A 36 8.48 0.99 1.59
C LEU A 36 8.65 0.07 0.37
N LEU A 37 7.81 -0.96 0.22
CA LEU A 37 7.81 -1.82 -0.96
C LEU A 37 7.55 -1.02 -2.24
N TYR A 38 6.53 -0.17 -2.22
CA TYR A 38 6.20 0.73 -3.33
C TYR A 38 7.38 1.64 -3.71
N THR A 39 7.99 2.31 -2.74
CA THR A 39 9.11 3.24 -3.00
C THR A 39 10.37 2.53 -3.49
N LEU A 40 10.62 1.29 -3.06
CA LEU A 40 11.69 0.46 -3.60
C LEU A 40 11.42 0.09 -5.06
N LEU A 41 10.20 -0.36 -5.38
CA LEU A 41 9.82 -0.70 -6.75
C LEU A 41 9.86 0.52 -7.68
N GLN A 42 9.45 1.70 -7.19
CA GLN A 42 9.54 2.96 -7.92
C GLN A 42 10.99 3.29 -8.31
N ASP A 43 11.94 3.11 -7.39
CA ASP A 43 13.35 3.46 -7.63
C ASP A 43 14.02 2.47 -8.60
N ILE A 44 13.68 1.19 -8.51
CA ILE A 44 14.20 0.12 -9.37
C ILE A 44 13.65 0.23 -10.80
N LEU A 45 12.32 0.36 -10.94
CA LEU A 45 11.63 0.31 -12.23
C LEU A 45 11.55 1.67 -12.92
N LYS A 46 11.51 2.76 -12.15
CA LYS A 46 11.22 4.11 -12.68
C LYS A 46 10.05 4.09 -13.68
N PRO A 47 8.89 3.55 -13.27
CA PRO A 47 7.79 3.31 -14.19
C PRO A 47 7.29 4.62 -14.78
N VAL A 48 7.05 4.62 -16.08
CA VAL A 48 6.46 5.71 -16.83
C VAL A 48 5.04 5.31 -17.20
N ILE A 49 4.09 6.11 -16.76
CA ILE A 49 2.67 5.97 -17.09
C ILE A 49 2.37 6.99 -18.17
N VAL A 50 1.96 6.51 -19.35
CA VAL A 50 1.54 7.35 -20.47
C VAL A 50 0.04 7.21 -20.61
N VAL A 51 -0.65 8.35 -20.52
CA VAL A 51 -2.08 8.47 -20.78
C VAL A 51 -2.24 9.42 -21.95
N TYR A 52 -2.65 8.89 -23.10
CA TYR A 52 -2.84 9.69 -24.32
C TYR A 52 -4.10 9.23 -25.06
N GLY A 53 -5.11 10.10 -25.10
CA GLY A 53 -6.43 9.74 -25.63
C GLY A 53 -7.02 8.57 -24.85
N ASP A 54 -7.41 7.51 -25.57
CA ASP A 54 -7.94 6.26 -25.01
C ASP A 54 -6.85 5.24 -24.63
N VAL A 55 -5.56 5.60 -24.78
CA VAL A 55 -4.44 4.71 -24.50
C VAL A 55 -3.91 4.97 -23.09
N PHE A 56 -3.88 3.90 -22.30
CA PHE A 56 -3.22 3.84 -21.00
C PHE A 56 -2.11 2.80 -21.05
N LEU A 57 -0.85 3.21 -20.92
CA LEU A 57 0.31 2.35 -21.06
C LEU A 57 1.27 2.57 -19.89
N VAL A 58 1.75 1.47 -19.32
CA VAL A 58 2.74 1.51 -18.24
C VAL A 58 3.96 0.70 -18.66
N TYR A 59 5.11 1.35 -18.71
CA TYR A 59 6.38 0.71 -19.07
C TYR A 59 7.53 1.19 -18.18
N SER A 60 8.57 0.36 -18.07
CA SER A 60 9.78 0.63 -17.31
C SER A 60 10.93 0.84 -18.30
N PRO A 61 11.44 2.08 -18.48
CA PRO A 61 12.64 2.33 -19.29
C PRO A 61 13.94 1.95 -18.54
N GLY A 62 13.85 1.49 -17.30
CA GLY A 62 15.00 1.13 -16.47
C GLY A 62 15.77 -0.11 -16.97
N PHE A 63 16.90 -0.40 -16.31
CA PHE A 63 17.74 -1.58 -16.60
C PHE A 63 16.99 -2.91 -16.41
N ILE A 64 15.95 -2.93 -15.58
CA ILE A 64 15.10 -4.11 -15.35
C ILE A 64 13.75 -3.89 -16.02
N GLN A 65 13.57 -4.54 -17.16
CA GLN A 65 12.31 -4.57 -17.90
C GLN A 65 11.57 -5.87 -17.56
N SER A 66 10.84 -5.85 -16.43
CA SER A 66 10.02 -6.99 -16.03
C SER A 66 8.57 -6.56 -15.86
N LYS A 67 7.71 -7.15 -16.69
CA LYS A 67 6.26 -6.99 -16.63
C LYS A 67 5.71 -7.36 -15.26
N ILE A 68 6.22 -8.44 -14.67
CA ILE A 68 5.75 -8.94 -13.37
C ILE A 68 6.04 -7.90 -12.29
N LEU A 69 7.26 -7.36 -12.25
CA LEU A 69 7.64 -6.32 -11.29
C LEU A 69 6.80 -5.04 -11.47
N LEU A 70 6.46 -4.69 -12.70
CA LEU A 70 5.59 -3.55 -13.02
C LEU A 70 4.14 -3.78 -12.59
N CYS A 71 3.63 -5.01 -12.71
CA CYS A 71 2.32 -5.39 -12.18
C CYS A 71 2.30 -5.36 -10.64
N VAL A 72 3.36 -5.85 -10.00
CA VAL A 72 3.53 -5.78 -8.53
C VAL A 72 3.61 -4.32 -8.08
N TYR A 73 4.29 -3.46 -8.83
CA TYR A 73 4.32 -2.02 -8.59
C TYR A 73 2.92 -1.40 -8.63
N CYS A 74 2.16 -1.59 -9.72
CA CYS A 74 0.80 -1.05 -9.80
C CYS A 74 -0.12 -1.62 -8.71
N GLY A 75 -0.02 -2.93 -8.42
CA GLY A 75 -0.74 -3.54 -7.30
C GLY A 75 -0.38 -2.92 -5.96
N SER A 76 0.90 -2.62 -5.72
CA SER A 76 1.38 -1.98 -4.49
C SER A 76 0.86 -0.55 -4.32
N VAL A 77 0.69 0.21 -5.42
CA VAL A 77 0.06 1.55 -5.39
C VAL A 77 -1.36 1.44 -4.86
N THR A 78 -2.19 0.61 -5.51
CA THR A 78 -3.59 0.45 -5.12
C THR A 78 -3.71 -0.07 -3.69
N THR A 79 -2.89 -1.06 -3.33
CA THR A 79 -2.86 -1.63 -1.98
C THR A 79 -2.57 -0.54 -0.94
N THR A 80 -1.59 0.32 -1.18
CA THR A 80 -1.22 1.41 -0.27
C THR A 80 -2.33 2.45 -0.16
N THR A 81 -3.00 2.80 -1.26
CA THR A 81 -4.19 3.68 -1.25
C THR A 81 -5.35 3.07 -0.45
N THR A 82 -5.61 1.77 -0.61
CA THR A 82 -6.65 1.06 0.15
C THR A 82 -6.34 1.05 1.63
N ILE A 83 -5.11 0.73 2.04
CA ILE A 83 -4.69 0.79 3.45
C ILE A 83 -4.91 2.20 4.02
N PHE A 84 -4.59 3.24 3.24
CA PHE A 84 -4.81 4.63 3.64
C PHE A 84 -6.30 4.98 3.80
N ALA A 85 -7.18 4.49 2.93
CA ALA A 85 -8.62 4.64 3.10
C ALA A 85 -9.12 3.94 4.38
N PHE A 86 -8.63 2.74 4.68
CA PHE A 86 -8.94 2.03 5.93
C PHE A 86 -8.48 2.81 7.17
N HIS A 87 -7.35 3.50 7.11
CA HIS A 87 -6.91 4.40 8.20
C HIS A 87 -7.92 5.52 8.46
N PHE A 88 -8.47 6.15 7.41
CA PHE A 88 -9.50 7.17 7.57
C PHE A 88 -10.79 6.62 8.15
N VAL A 89 -11.27 5.48 7.64
CA VAL A 89 -12.49 4.82 8.15
C VAL A 89 -12.29 4.43 9.61
N PHE A 90 -11.14 3.84 9.95
CA PHE A 90 -10.81 3.48 11.33
C PHE A 90 -10.81 4.71 12.24
N ARG A 91 -10.18 5.82 11.81
CA ARG A 91 -10.17 7.07 12.57
C ARG A 91 -11.57 7.63 12.78
N ALA A 92 -12.41 7.65 11.73
CA ALA A 92 -13.79 8.10 11.82
C ALA A 92 -14.59 7.25 12.81
N PHE A 93 -14.39 5.93 12.78
CA PHE A 93 -15.06 4.99 13.66
C PHE A 93 -14.65 5.16 15.13
N VAL A 94 -13.36 5.38 15.39
CA VAL A 94 -12.83 5.66 16.74
C VAL A 94 -13.41 6.95 17.30
N ILE A 95 -13.53 8.00 16.49
CA ILE A 95 -14.07 9.30 16.90
C ILE A 95 -15.58 9.21 17.16
N SER A 96 -16.32 8.46 16.34
CA SER A 96 -17.76 8.34 16.43
C SER A 96 -18.24 7.40 17.56
N SER A 97 -17.42 6.44 17.98
CA SER A 97 -17.79 5.49 19.03
C SER A 97 -17.46 6.02 20.42
N LYS A 98 -18.45 6.08 21.32
CA LYS A 98 -18.23 6.35 22.75
C LYS A 98 -17.49 5.22 23.48
N SER A 99 -17.39 4.03 22.87
CA SER A 99 -16.74 2.86 23.45
C SER A 99 -15.47 2.48 22.67
N TYR A 100 -14.33 2.59 23.35
CA TYR A 100 -13.01 2.17 22.86
C TYR A 100 -12.92 0.66 22.58
N PHE A 101 -13.87 -0.14 23.07
CA PHE A 101 -13.88 -1.59 22.88
C PHE A 101 -14.13 -1.99 21.42
N VAL A 102 -14.93 -1.22 20.68
CA VAL A 102 -15.22 -1.51 19.26
C VAL A 102 -14.02 -1.21 18.36
N ALA A 103 -13.15 -0.28 18.78
CA ALA A 103 -11.92 0.08 18.09
C ALA A 103 -10.78 -0.95 18.27
N ARG A 104 -11.01 -2.05 19.02
CA ARG A 104 -10.02 -3.09 19.19
C ARG A 104 -9.87 -3.91 17.90
N ILE A 105 -8.67 -3.87 17.32
CA ILE A 105 -8.30 -4.68 16.16
C ILE A 105 -7.81 -6.04 16.66
N ASP A 106 -8.76 -6.97 16.82
CA ASP A 106 -8.39 -8.36 17.09
C ASP A 106 -7.65 -8.96 15.89
N TRP A 107 -6.80 -9.97 16.15
CA TRP A 107 -6.02 -10.64 15.11
C TRP A 107 -6.86 -11.15 13.93
N ARG A 108 -8.09 -11.62 14.18
CA ARG A 108 -9.01 -12.04 13.11
C ARG A 108 -9.41 -10.88 12.20
N LYS A 109 -9.74 -9.71 12.76
CA LYS A 109 -10.08 -8.52 11.97
C LYS A 109 -8.88 -8.03 11.17
N LEU A 110 -7.68 -8.07 11.77
CA LEU A 110 -6.44 -7.74 11.08
C LEU A 110 -6.20 -8.67 9.88
N LEU A 111 -6.38 -9.99 10.06
CA LEU A 111 -6.23 -10.97 8.99
C LEU A 111 -7.23 -10.72 7.85
N ILE A 112 -8.48 -10.38 8.17
CA ILE A 112 -9.50 -10.01 7.16
C ILE A 112 -9.04 -8.76 6.40
N MET A 113 -8.59 -7.71 7.09
CA MET A 113 -8.07 -6.50 6.43
C MET A 113 -6.88 -6.80 5.52
N CYS A 114 -5.91 -7.58 6.00
CA CYS A 114 -4.76 -8.00 5.19
C CYS A 114 -5.19 -8.80 3.97
N SER A 115 -6.19 -9.67 4.09
CA SER A 115 -6.71 -10.42 2.94
C SER A 115 -7.33 -9.50 1.89
N VAL A 116 -8.08 -8.48 2.30
CA VAL A 116 -8.64 -7.47 1.38
C VAL A 116 -7.52 -6.72 0.66
N PHE A 117 -6.47 -6.32 1.38
CA PHE A 117 -5.31 -5.64 0.78
C PHE A 117 -4.61 -6.50 -0.27
N ILE A 118 -4.42 -7.79 0.02
CA ILE A 118 -3.79 -8.73 -0.92
C ILE A 118 -4.67 -8.96 -2.15
N ILE A 119 -5.98 -9.14 -1.96
CA ILE A 119 -6.93 -9.37 -3.06
C ILE A 119 -6.97 -8.15 -3.99
N GLU A 120 -7.05 -6.94 -3.44
CA GLU A 120 -7.01 -5.70 -4.22
C GLU A 120 -5.69 -5.58 -5.01
N GLY A 121 -4.55 -5.82 -4.37
CA GLY A 121 -3.25 -5.80 -5.03
C GLY A 121 -3.12 -6.82 -6.17
N ILE A 122 -3.61 -8.04 -5.97
CA ILE A 122 -3.60 -9.10 -7.01
C ILE A 122 -4.56 -8.74 -8.15
N SER A 123 -5.76 -8.26 -7.84
CA SER A 123 -6.75 -7.90 -8.85
C SER A 123 -6.23 -6.81 -9.79
N TRP A 124 -5.64 -5.75 -9.24
CA TRP A 124 -5.03 -4.68 -10.01
C TRP A 124 -3.77 -5.14 -10.75
N GLY A 125 -2.94 -5.96 -10.12
CA GLY A 125 -1.80 -6.57 -10.79
C GLY A 125 -2.20 -7.40 -12.01
N ALA A 126 -3.28 -8.17 -11.91
CA ALA A 126 -3.81 -8.98 -13.01
C ALA A 126 -4.42 -8.13 -14.14
N VAL A 127 -5.13 -7.05 -13.80
CA VAL A 127 -5.64 -6.08 -14.78
C VAL A 127 -4.49 -5.45 -15.55
N VAL A 128 -3.43 -5.01 -14.86
CA VAL A 128 -2.25 -4.43 -15.52
C VAL A 128 -1.54 -5.45 -16.40
N TYR A 129 -1.39 -6.69 -15.92
CA TYR A 129 -0.77 -7.76 -16.71
C TYR A 129 -1.52 -8.05 -18.01
N THR A 130 -2.86 -8.04 -17.97
CA THR A 130 -3.70 -8.44 -19.11
C THR A 130 -4.01 -7.29 -20.08
N GLN A 131 -4.14 -6.06 -19.59
CA GLN A 131 -4.63 -4.91 -20.39
C GLN A 131 -3.56 -3.87 -20.69
N PHE A 132 -2.56 -3.69 -19.81
CA PHE A 132 -1.71 -2.48 -19.84
C PHE A 132 -0.21 -2.77 -19.92
N ALA A 133 0.21 -4.03 -19.76
CA ALA A 133 1.61 -4.42 -19.82
C ALA A 133 2.08 -4.48 -21.28
N TYR A 134 2.81 -3.46 -21.71
CA TYR A 134 3.45 -3.39 -23.03
C TYR A 134 4.45 -4.55 -23.23
N ASP A 135 4.22 -5.42 -24.22
CA ASP A 135 5.25 -6.35 -24.73
C ASP A 135 6.16 -5.59 -25.71
N PRO A 136 7.48 -5.60 -25.52
CA PRO A 136 8.43 -5.01 -26.47
C PRO A 136 8.43 -5.70 -27.83
#